data_AF-A0A7D9DGN8-F1
#
_entry.id   AF-A0A7D9DGN8-F1
#
_cell.length_a   1.000
_cell.length_b   1.000
_cell.length_c   1.000
_cell.angle_alpha   90.00
_cell.angle_beta   90.00
_cell.angle_gamma   90.00
#
_symmetry.space_group_name_H-M   'P 1'
#
loop_
_entity.id
_entity.type
_entity.pdbx_description
1 polymer ?
#
loop_
_entity_poly.entity_id
_entity_poly.type
_entity_poly.pdbx_seq_one_letter_code
_entity_poly.pdbx_strand_id
1 'polypeptide(L)'
;MKEAKNLGMSSVCVVSDEEIKSRKFQNTEDIKSGKFHLIFGLAENVLDKSSVHALKYSICHLRNRLVDFVIHESHVIETWTGERKIQI
;
A
#
# COMPACT_ATOMS: atom_id res chain seq x y z
N MET A 1 -10.03 -5.53 -6.32
CA MET A 1 -9.21 -6.74 -6.61
C MET A 1 -9.80 -7.66 -7.69
N LYS A 2 -11.09 -8.02 -7.67
CA LYS A 2 -11.69 -8.81 -8.77
C LYS A 2 -11.57 -8.12 -10.14
N GLU A 3 -11.83 -6.82 -10.19
CA GLU A 3 -11.72 -6.02 -11.42
C GLU A 3 -10.28 -5.94 -11.94
N ALA A 4 -9.30 -5.68 -11.07
CA ALA A 4 -7.88 -5.70 -11.44
C ALA A 4 -7.47 -7.05 -12.07
N LYS A 5 -7.94 -8.16 -11.49
CA LYS A 5 -7.71 -9.50 -12.04
C LYS A 5 -8.37 -9.69 -13.41
N ASN A 6 -9.58 -9.17 -13.61
CA ASN A 6 -10.27 -9.22 -14.92
C ASN A 6 -9.52 -8.41 -16.00
N LEU A 7 -8.76 -7.39 -15.60
CA LEU A 7 -7.88 -6.61 -16.48
C LEU A 7 -6.48 -7.24 -16.65
N GLY A 8 -6.25 -8.45 -16.13
CA GLY A 8 -4.94 -9.12 -16.19
C GLY A 8 -3.88 -8.52 -15.27
N MET A 9 -4.24 -7.61 -14.37
CA MET A 9 -3.30 -6.96 -13.46
C MET A 9 -3.06 -7.82 -12.21
N SER A 10 -1.79 -7.93 -11.82
CA SER A 10 -1.44 -8.46 -10.50
C SER A 10 -1.69 -7.41 -9.42
N SER A 11 -2.42 -7.79 -8.36
CA SER A 11 -2.73 -6.89 -7.25
C SER A 11 -2.64 -7.61 -5.92
N VAL A 12 -2.28 -6.87 -4.86
CA VAL A 12 -2.23 -7.40 -3.50
C VAL A 12 -2.80 -6.40 -2.48
N CYS A 13 -3.27 -6.90 -1.33
CA CYS A 13 -3.66 -6.09 -0.19
C CYS A 13 -2.68 -6.30 0.97
N VAL A 14 -2.20 -5.20 1.56
CA VAL A 14 -1.39 -5.19 2.77
C VAL A 14 -2.33 -5.21 3.97
N VAL A 15 -2.24 -6.30 4.71
CA VAL A 15 -2.94 -6.53 5.99
C VAL A 15 -1.95 -6.34 7.15
N SER A 16 -2.45 -6.11 8.36
CA SER A 16 -1.62 -5.85 9.54
C SER A 16 -0.71 -7.03 9.91
N ASP A 17 0.36 -6.77 10.67
CA ASP A 17 1.30 -7.81 11.11
C ASP A 17 0.63 -8.95 11.92
N GLU A 18 -0.47 -8.68 12.61
CA GLU A 18 -1.25 -9.69 13.34
C GLU A 18 -2.03 -10.61 12.38
N GLU A 19 -2.59 -10.08 11.29
CA GLU A 19 -3.21 -10.90 10.24
C GLU A 19 -2.16 -11.64 9.40
N ILE A 20 -0.97 -11.05 9.20
CA ILE A 20 0.18 -11.66 8.50
C ILE A 20 0.71 -12.89 9.24
N LYS A 21 0.68 -12.93 10.58
CA LYS A 21 1.11 -14.12 11.35
C LYS A 21 0.18 -15.33 11.17
N SER A 22 -1.10 -15.11 10.86
CA SER A 22 -2.09 -16.18 10.64
C SER A 22 -2.06 -16.78 9.24
N ARG A 23 -1.55 -16.02 8.26
CA ARG A 23 -1.41 -16.43 6.86
C ARG A 23 0.03 -16.18 6.45
N LYS A 24 0.87 -17.22 6.40
CA LYS A 24 2.23 -17.19 5.81
C LYS A 24 2.22 -16.34 4.53
N PHE A 25 2.62 -15.08 4.61
CA PHE A 25 2.63 -14.19 3.45
C PHE A 25 4.05 -13.67 3.19
N GLN A 26 4.63 -14.16 2.10
CA GLN A 26 5.88 -13.76 1.46
C GLN A 26 5.83 -12.33 0.87
N ASN A 27 4.98 -11.44 1.40
CA ASN A 27 4.45 -10.31 0.65
C ASN A 27 5.40 -9.11 0.58
N THR A 28 6.21 -8.87 1.61
CA THR A 28 7.09 -7.69 1.66
C THR A 28 8.25 -7.78 0.66
N GLU A 29 8.82 -8.97 0.43
CA GLU A 29 9.82 -9.17 -0.62
C GLU A 29 9.21 -9.15 -2.02
N ASP A 30 8.01 -9.71 -2.19
CA ASP A 30 7.27 -9.65 -3.45
C ASP A 30 6.86 -8.20 -3.82
N ILE A 31 6.52 -7.37 -2.83
CA ILE A 31 6.26 -5.94 -3.02
C ILE A 31 7.55 -5.22 -3.42
N LYS A 32 8.66 -5.46 -2.70
CA LYS A 32 9.98 -4.89 -3.02
C LYS A 32 10.47 -5.28 -4.41
N SER A 33 10.17 -6.50 -4.86
CA SER A 33 10.54 -7.00 -6.18
C SER A 33 9.68 -6.43 -7.32
N GLY A 34 8.65 -5.64 -7.03
CA GLY A 34 7.76 -5.03 -8.02
C GLY A 34 6.86 -6.04 -8.74
N LYS A 35 6.53 -7.17 -8.09
CA LYS A 35 5.69 -8.24 -8.63
C LYS A 35 4.23 -7.80 -8.90
N PHE A 36 3.79 -6.75 -8.21
CA PHE A 36 2.41 -6.28 -8.23
C PHE A 36 2.27 -4.95 -8.97
N HIS A 37 1.24 -4.83 -9.81
CA HIS A 37 0.87 -3.58 -10.46
C HIS A 37 0.10 -2.66 -9.50
N LEU A 38 -0.70 -3.24 -8.61
CA LEU A 38 -1.51 -2.50 -7.64
C LEU A 38 -1.30 -3.05 -6.23
N ILE A 39 -1.05 -2.15 -5.29
CA ILE A 39 -0.90 -2.48 -3.87
C ILE A 39 -1.96 -1.67 -3.12
N PHE A 40 -2.89 -2.38 -2.48
CA PHE A 40 -3.93 -1.80 -1.63
C PHE A 40 -3.52 -1.94 -0.17
N GLY A 41 -3.98 -1.04 0.69
CA GLY A 41 -3.81 -1.17 2.12
C GLY A 41 -4.63 -0.13 2.87
N LEU A 42 -5.01 -0.47 4.10
CA LEU A 42 -5.64 0.48 5.01
C LEU A 42 -4.60 1.51 5.48
N ALA A 43 -5.06 2.72 5.79
CA ALA A 43 -4.17 3.80 6.23
C ALA A 43 -3.32 3.37 7.44
N GLU A 44 -3.91 2.71 8.42
CA GLU A 44 -3.21 2.14 9.58
C GLU A 44 -2.10 1.13 9.22
N ASN A 45 -2.34 0.26 8.24
CA ASN A 45 -1.40 -0.78 7.84
C ASN A 45 -0.25 -0.23 6.98
N VAL A 46 -0.55 0.76 6.13
CA VAL A 46 0.42 1.38 5.22
C VAL A 46 1.29 2.41 5.96
N LEU A 47 0.72 3.09 6.95
CA LEU A 47 1.43 4.08 7.78
C LEU A 47 2.18 3.45 8.96
N ASP A 48 2.05 2.14 9.20
CA ASP A 48 2.88 1.47 10.20
C ASP A 48 4.38 1.69 9.90
N LYS A 49 5.20 1.82 10.94
CA LYS A 49 6.63 2.14 10.81
C LYS A 49 7.35 1.11 9.94
N SER A 50 6.99 -0.16 10.02
CA SER A 50 7.60 -1.24 9.24
C SER A 50 7.23 -1.12 7.76
N SER A 51 5.97 -0.82 7.46
CA SER A 51 5.45 -0.58 6.11
C SER A 51 6.03 0.69 5.48
N VAL A 52 6.08 1.79 6.22
CA VAL A 52 6.69 3.06 5.77
C VAL A 52 8.19 2.89 5.56
N HIS A 53 8.89 2.16 6.45
CA HIS A 53 10.30 1.87 6.27
C HIS A 53 10.52 0.97 5.05
N ALA A 54 9.68 -0.05 4.85
CA ALA A 54 9.70 -0.87 3.64
C ALA A 54 9.47 0.02 2.42
N LEU A 55 8.46 0.88 2.37
CA LEU A 55 8.21 1.79 1.26
C LEU A 55 9.36 2.78 1.04
N LYS A 56 9.99 3.32 2.09
CA LYS A 56 11.15 4.24 2.01
C LYS A 56 12.43 3.55 1.55
N TYR A 57 12.70 2.34 2.03
CA TYR A 57 13.85 1.53 1.59
C TYR A 57 13.62 1.01 0.16
N SER A 58 12.37 0.69 -0.12
CA SER A 58 11.92 0.37 -1.47
C SER A 58 11.94 1.60 -2.34
N ILE A 59 11.79 2.85 -1.88
CA ILE A 59 11.86 4.06 -2.73
C ILE A 59 13.18 4.14 -3.50
N CYS A 60 14.26 3.49 -3.08
CA CYS A 60 15.47 3.32 -3.88
C CYS A 60 15.25 2.42 -5.12
N HIS A 61 14.47 1.35 -4.98
CA HIS A 61 14.18 0.32 -5.98
C HIS A 61 12.83 0.53 -6.73
N LEU A 62 11.86 1.14 -6.06
CA LEU A 62 10.54 1.57 -6.48
C LEU A 62 10.59 2.98 -7.06
N ARG A 63 11.68 3.75 -6.91
CA ARG A 63 11.78 5.11 -7.51
C ARG A 63 11.38 5.14 -8.98
N ASN A 64 11.72 4.06 -9.68
CA ASN A 64 11.50 3.90 -11.12
C ASN A 64 10.34 2.93 -11.43
N ARG A 65 9.63 2.41 -10.42
CA ARG A 65 8.55 1.40 -10.58
C ARG A 65 7.23 1.83 -9.96
N LEU A 66 7.27 2.67 -8.93
CA LEU A 66 6.10 3.30 -8.36
C LEU A 66 5.73 4.49 -9.26
N VAL A 67 4.56 4.38 -9.85
CA VAL A 67 4.04 5.41 -10.77
C VAL A 67 3.24 6.46 -10.02
N ASP A 68 2.46 6.05 -9.01
CA ASP A 68 1.54 6.96 -8.30
C ASP A 68 1.10 6.42 -6.92
N PHE A 69 0.53 7.30 -6.09
CA PHE A 69 -0.18 7.00 -4.85
C PHE A 69 -1.62 7.54 -4.90
N VAL A 70 -2.59 6.62 -4.82
CA VAL A 70 -4.01 6.98 -4.76
C VAL A 70 -4.52 6.83 -3.34
N ILE A 71 -5.12 7.89 -2.81
CA ILE A 71 -5.82 7.85 -1.52
C ILE A 71 -7.31 7.71 -1.79
N HIS A 72 -7.85 6.53 -1.49
CA HIS A 72 -9.29 6.32 -1.52
C HIS A 72 -9.95 6.99 -0.32
N GLU A 73 -11.16 7.52 -0.53
CA GLU A 73 -11.93 8.25 0.49
C GLU A 73 -11.16 9.39 1.16
N SER A 74 -10.48 10.22 0.37
CA SER A 74 -9.66 11.31 0.89
C SER A 74 -10.43 12.31 1.76
N HIS A 75 -11.76 12.42 1.58
CA HIS A 75 -12.64 13.25 2.39
C HIS A 75 -12.69 12.81 3.86
N VAL A 76 -12.36 11.55 4.15
CA VAL A 76 -12.37 10.97 5.49
C VAL A 76 -11.14 11.39 6.30
N ILE A 77 -10.09 11.87 5.64
CA ILE A 77 -8.84 12.25 6.30
C ILE A 77 -9.07 13.36 7.32
N GLU A 78 -9.78 14.43 6.94
CA GLU A 78 -10.08 15.53 7.87
C GLU A 78 -10.94 15.02 9.03
N THR A 79 -11.95 14.20 8.73
CA THR A 79 -12.82 13.59 9.75
C THR A 79 -12.05 12.74 10.77
N TRP A 80 -11.03 11.98 10.33
CA TRP A 80 -10.32 11.02 11.18
C TRP A 80 -9.07 11.59 11.84
N THR A 81 -8.46 12.62 11.25
CA THR A 81 -7.19 13.18 11.73
C THR A 81 -7.33 14.60 12.25
N GLY A 82 -8.42 15.32 11.93
CA GLY A 82 -8.57 16.74 12.17
C GLY A 82 -7.67 17.62 11.31
N GLU A 83 -6.83 17.03 10.45
CA GLU A 83 -5.88 17.73 9.60
C GLU A 83 -6.54 18.09 8.27
N ARG A 84 -6.68 19.39 8.02
CA ARG A 84 -7.20 19.90 6.74
C ARG A 84 -6.09 19.79 5.69
N LYS A 85 -6.20 18.83 4.78
CA LYS A 85 -5.25 18.75 3.66
C LYS A 85 -5.44 19.93 2.71
N ILE A 86 -4.35 20.66 2.46
CA ILE A 86 -4.26 21.60 1.34
C ILE A 86 -4.40 20.76 0.06
N GLN A 87 -5.38 21.08 -0.78
CA GLN A 87 -5.50 20.50 -2.12
C GLN A 87 -4.20 20.81 -2.89
N ILE A 88 -3.50 19.75 -3.30
CA ILE A 88 -2.31 19.81 -4.18
C ILE A 88 -2.80 19.90 -5.62
#